data_AF-U9T5G1-F1
#
_entry.id   AF-U9T5G1-F1
#
_cell.length_a   1.000
_cell.length_b   1.000
_cell.length_c   1.000
_cell.angle_alpha   90.00
_cell.angle_beta   90.00
_cell.angle_gamma   90.00
#
_symmetry.space_group_name_H-M   'P 1'
#
loop_
_entity.id
_entity.type
_entity.pdbx_description
1 polymer ?
#
loop_
_entity_poly.entity_id
_entity_poly.type
_entity_poly.pdbx_seq_one_letter_code
_entity_poly.pdbx_strand_id
1 'polypeptide(L)'
;AQYRKLLIRNRIEAYEISQELNKGATPLNIHDAINFSSDAWNSVSQRTISNCWRHTGILPQDDIDESDDETDDDDDQAIRDEMELQDLIDQLPFNDPMNVEEFLHIDDFLKGNEGLTDDEIISMVKSNNEPEIDLNEGPMEIISKGEALGHLDNLVVFFEYSSDVSVNPSELSILQKLRHQVLKSYINSSKQITLDNFIQTL
;
A
#
# COMPACT_ATOMS: atom_id res chain seq x y z
N ALA A 1 -6.09 5.35 10.98
CA ALA A 1 -7.19 4.64 10.29
C ALA A 1 -6.88 4.25 8.83
N GLN A 2 -6.54 5.19 7.93
CA GLN A 2 -6.50 4.93 6.47
C GLN A 2 -5.65 3.74 6.01
N TYR A 3 -4.41 3.62 6.46
CA TYR A 3 -3.53 2.49 6.12
C TYR A 3 -4.14 1.15 6.54
N ARG A 4 -4.64 1.08 7.77
CA ARG A 4 -5.21 -0.14 8.33
C ARG A 4 -6.49 -0.58 7.60
N LYS A 5 -7.26 0.38 7.09
CA LYS A 5 -8.43 0.13 6.23
C LYS A 5 -8.03 -0.51 4.90
N LEU A 6 -7.00 0.02 4.24
CA LEU A 6 -6.45 -0.54 3.00
C LEU A 6 -5.94 -1.96 3.22
N LEU A 7 -5.21 -2.17 4.33
CA LEU A 7 -4.68 -3.48 4.69
C LEU A 7 -5.80 -4.53 4.83
N ILE A 8 -6.85 -4.25 5.60
CA ILE A 8 -7.90 -5.24 5.85
C ILE A 8 -8.66 -5.57 4.56
N ARG A 9 -9.06 -4.55 3.78
CA ARG A 9 -9.74 -4.79 2.49
C ARG A 9 -8.93 -5.71 1.58
N ASN A 10 -7.62 -5.43 1.47
CA ASN A 10 -6.73 -6.25 0.67
C ASN A 10 -6.61 -7.70 1.20
N ARG A 11 -6.66 -7.90 2.52
CA ARG A 11 -6.62 -9.25 3.11
C ARG A 11 -7.91 -10.03 2.89
N ILE A 12 -9.08 -9.37 2.96
CA ILE A 12 -10.37 -9.98 2.63
C ILE A 12 -10.38 -10.42 1.16
N GLU A 13 -10.04 -9.51 0.24
CA GLU A 13 -10.01 -9.80 -1.19
C GLU A 13 -9.03 -10.94 -1.52
N ALA A 14 -7.81 -10.91 -0.97
CA ALA A 14 -6.84 -11.96 -1.17
C ALA A 14 -7.34 -13.32 -0.67
N TYR A 15 -8.13 -13.34 0.41
CA TYR A 15 -8.73 -14.56 0.95
C TYR A 15 -9.87 -15.07 0.08
N GLU A 16 -10.77 -14.20 -0.39
CA GLU A 16 -11.85 -14.59 -1.32
C GLU A 16 -11.29 -15.21 -2.60
N ILE A 17 -10.29 -14.57 -3.22
CA ILE A 17 -9.59 -15.10 -4.39
C ILE A 17 -8.93 -16.46 -4.09
N SER A 18 -8.34 -16.60 -2.89
CA SER A 18 -7.71 -17.86 -2.47
C SER A 18 -8.72 -19.01 -2.40
N GLN A 19 -9.93 -18.72 -1.91
CA GLN A 19 -11.03 -19.69 -1.81
C GLN A 19 -11.58 -20.07 -3.19
N GLU A 20 -11.82 -19.09 -4.06
CA GLU A 20 -12.33 -19.34 -5.41
C GLU A 20 -11.35 -20.16 -6.26
N LEU A 21 -10.06 -19.88 -6.14
CA LEU A 21 -9.01 -20.54 -6.92
C LEU A 21 -8.46 -21.82 -6.26
N ASN A 22 -8.88 -22.14 -5.03
CA ASN A 22 -8.33 -23.21 -4.20
C ASN A 22 -6.79 -23.15 -4.13
N LYS A 23 -6.24 -21.93 -3.96
CA LYS A 23 -4.82 -21.62 -3.83
C LYS A 23 -4.58 -20.91 -2.50
N GLY A 24 -3.34 -20.88 -2.01
CA GLY A 24 -3.00 -20.09 -0.83
C GLY A 24 -3.18 -18.59 -1.07
N ALA A 25 -3.58 -17.83 -0.04
CA ALA A 25 -3.68 -16.38 -0.12
C ALA A 25 -2.30 -15.75 -0.38
N THR A 26 -2.26 -14.76 -1.27
CA THR A 26 -1.01 -14.08 -1.64
C THR A 26 -0.42 -13.38 -0.41
N PRO A 27 0.84 -13.65 -0.04
CA PRO A 27 1.48 -12.99 1.09
C PRO A 27 1.72 -11.49 0.80
N LEU A 28 1.71 -10.67 1.84
CA LEU A 28 2.12 -9.26 1.75
C LEU A 28 3.64 -9.16 1.70
N ASN A 29 4.14 -8.32 0.80
CA ASN A 29 5.56 -7.97 0.71
C ASN A 29 5.78 -6.48 1.02
N ILE A 30 7.05 -6.05 1.11
CA ILE A 30 7.42 -4.66 1.41
C ILE A 30 6.88 -3.67 0.36
N HIS A 31 6.80 -4.09 -0.90
CA HIS A 31 6.30 -3.25 -1.98
C HIS A 31 4.81 -2.95 -1.80
N ASP A 32 4.02 -3.94 -1.38
CA ASP A 32 2.60 -3.74 -1.05
C ASP A 32 2.46 -2.76 0.13
N ALA A 33 3.28 -2.92 1.17
CA ALA A 33 3.27 -2.02 2.32
C ALA A 33 3.62 -0.57 1.94
N ILE A 34 4.63 -0.35 1.09
CA ILE A 34 5.01 0.98 0.60
C ILE A 34 3.87 1.62 -0.19
N ASN A 35 3.19 0.85 -1.06
CA ASN A 35 2.06 1.35 -1.82
C ASN A 35 0.89 1.71 -0.90
N PHE A 36 0.58 0.87 0.11
CA PHE A 36 -0.46 1.18 1.09
C PHE A 36 -0.14 2.44 1.89
N SER A 37 1.13 2.67 2.26
CA SER A 37 1.53 3.92 2.91
C SER A 37 1.32 5.13 2.01
N SER A 38 1.68 5.02 0.72
CA SER A 38 1.44 6.08 -0.27
C SER A 38 -0.05 6.37 -0.44
N ASP A 39 -0.87 5.34 -0.62
CA ASP A 39 -2.31 5.47 -0.84
C ASP A 39 -3.02 6.00 0.40
N ALA A 40 -2.62 5.53 1.58
CA ALA A 40 -3.12 6.04 2.85
C ALA A 40 -2.77 7.51 3.05
N TRP A 41 -1.55 7.93 2.69
CA TRP A 41 -1.15 9.32 2.78
C TRP A 41 -1.95 10.20 1.82
N ASN A 42 -2.16 9.74 0.59
CA ASN A 42 -2.93 10.46 -0.43
C ASN A 42 -4.41 10.61 -0.08
N SER A 43 -4.96 9.74 0.79
CA SER A 43 -6.34 9.85 1.26
C SER A 43 -6.52 10.77 2.47
N VAL A 44 -5.44 11.24 3.10
CA VAL A 44 -5.53 12.20 4.21
C VAL A 44 -5.96 13.58 3.69
N SER A 45 -7.03 14.13 4.27
CA SER A 45 -7.53 15.46 3.90
C SER A 45 -6.70 16.59 4.52
N GLN A 46 -6.66 17.76 3.88
CA GLN A 46 -6.03 18.94 4.48
C GLN A 46 -6.66 19.34 5.83
N ARG A 47 -7.97 19.10 5.98
CA ARG A 47 -8.69 19.33 7.24
C ARG A 47 -8.15 18.45 8.36
N THR A 48 -7.94 17.16 8.09
CA THR A 48 -7.29 16.22 9.02
C THR A 48 -5.93 16.74 9.46
N ILE A 49 -5.09 17.15 8.50
CA ILE A 49 -3.74 17.67 8.79
C ILE A 49 -3.82 18.93 9.67
N SER A 50 -4.70 19.88 9.32
CA SER A 50 -4.93 21.12 10.09
C SER A 50 -5.37 20.82 11.53
N ASN A 51 -6.33 19.90 11.69
CA ASN A 51 -6.81 19.46 13.00
C ASN A 51 -5.70 18.80 13.82
N CYS A 52 -4.88 17.94 13.23
CA CYS A 52 -3.72 17.35 13.91
C CYS A 52 -2.75 18.43 14.42
N TRP A 53 -2.38 19.41 13.59
CA TRP A 53 -1.51 20.51 14.01
C TRP A 53 -2.14 21.36 15.13
N ARG A 54 -3.47 21.57 15.09
CA ARG A 54 -4.19 22.26 16.17
C ARG A 54 -4.15 21.49 17.49
N HIS A 55 -4.31 20.17 17.47
CA HIS A 55 -4.23 19.32 18.66
C HIS A 55 -2.84 19.33 19.31
N THR A 56 -1.77 19.52 18.51
CA THR A 56 -0.40 19.67 19.06
C THR A 56 -0.16 21.03 19.72
N GLY A 57 -1.07 22.01 19.56
CA GLY A 57 -0.89 23.38 20.05
C GLY A 57 0.13 24.22 19.27
N ILE A 58 0.60 23.73 18.10
CA ILE A 58 1.54 24.44 17.23
C ILE A 58 0.85 25.58 16.47
N LEU A 59 -0.41 25.37 16.07
CA LEU A 59 -1.24 26.43 15.49
C LEU A 59 -1.92 27.24 16.60
N PRO A 60 -2.09 28.56 16.43
CA PRO A 60 -2.83 29.39 17.39
C PRO A 60 -4.24 28.83 17.58
N GLN A 61 -4.65 28.67 18.84
CA GLN A 61 -6.06 28.57 19.19
C GLN A 61 -6.60 29.99 19.20
N ASP A 62 -6.96 30.55 18.04
CA ASP A 62 -7.59 31.86 18.01
C ASP A 62 -8.92 31.76 18.80
N ASP A 63 -9.16 32.70 19.72
CA ASP A 63 -10.45 32.92 20.43
C ASP A 63 -11.51 33.45 19.43
N ILE A 64 -11.83 32.66 18.41
CA ILE A 64 -12.88 32.95 17.43
C ILE A 64 -14.05 32.05 17.81
N ASP A 65 -15.03 32.69 18.44
CA ASP A 65 -16.44 32.33 18.61
C ASP A 65 -16.74 30.82 18.47
N GLU A 66 -17.09 30.18 19.58
CA GLU A 66 -17.77 28.88 19.67
C GLU A 66 -19.12 28.84 18.89
N SER A 67 -19.40 29.81 18.02
CA SER A 67 -20.58 29.93 17.16
C SER A 67 -20.35 29.49 15.71
N ASP A 68 -19.10 29.22 15.31
CA ASP A 68 -18.78 28.48 14.07
C ASP A 68 -18.49 27.01 14.41
N ASP A 69 -19.31 26.48 15.31
CA ASP A 69 -19.50 25.07 15.58
C ASP A 69 -20.09 24.39 14.32
N GLU A 70 -19.28 24.32 13.26
CA GLU A 70 -19.37 23.22 12.31
C GLU A 70 -18.78 21.96 12.99
N THR A 71 -19.36 21.58 14.13
CA THR A 71 -19.39 20.18 14.57
C THR A 71 -20.02 19.38 13.44
N ASP A 72 -19.24 18.49 12.85
CA ASP A 72 -19.53 17.05 12.85
C ASP A 72 -18.83 16.33 11.70
N ASP A 73 -18.45 16.98 10.61
CA ASP A 73 -18.08 16.20 9.40
C ASP A 73 -16.83 15.33 9.56
N ASP A 74 -15.81 15.78 10.29
CA ASP A 74 -14.57 15.03 10.53
C ASP A 74 -14.71 14.00 11.67
N ASP A 75 -15.47 14.33 12.72
CA ASP A 75 -15.72 13.40 13.84
C ASP A 75 -16.69 12.31 13.38
N ASP A 76 -17.72 12.68 12.64
CA ASP A 76 -18.59 11.75 11.93
C ASP A 76 -17.80 10.91 10.91
N GLN A 77 -16.80 11.48 10.21
CA GLN A 77 -15.99 10.69 9.29
C GLN A 77 -15.11 9.68 10.03
N ALA A 78 -14.55 10.05 11.18
CA ALA A 78 -13.78 9.14 12.02
C ALA A 78 -14.68 8.00 12.55
N ILE A 79 -15.89 8.33 13.03
CA ILE A 79 -16.89 7.35 13.48
C ILE A 79 -17.33 6.45 12.33
N ARG A 80 -17.59 7.01 11.14
CA ARG A 80 -17.92 6.23 9.94
C ARG A 80 -16.78 5.29 9.53
N ASP A 81 -15.54 5.78 9.57
CA ASP A 81 -14.36 4.99 9.25
C ASP A 81 -14.13 3.87 10.25
N GLU A 82 -14.37 4.12 11.54
CA GLU A 82 -14.27 3.11 12.61
C GLU A 82 -15.35 2.03 12.45
N MET A 83 -16.60 2.42 12.18
CA MET A 83 -17.69 1.48 11.90
C MET A 83 -17.40 0.61 10.68
N GLU A 84 -16.93 1.23 9.58
CA GLU A 84 -16.55 0.47 8.38
C GLU A 84 -15.36 -0.46 8.65
N LEU A 85 -14.39 -0.04 9.47
CA LEU A 85 -13.28 -0.89 9.88
C LEU A 85 -13.76 -2.08 10.71
N GLN A 86 -14.69 -1.90 11.64
CA GLN A 86 -15.27 -3.01 12.40
C GLN A 86 -15.97 -4.01 11.46
N ASP A 87 -16.79 -3.53 10.53
CA ASP A 87 -17.45 -4.38 9.53
C ASP A 87 -16.46 -5.18 8.67
N LEU A 88 -15.31 -4.59 8.34
CA LEU A 88 -14.24 -5.27 7.62
C LEU A 88 -13.52 -6.29 8.50
N ILE A 89 -13.26 -5.96 9.77
CA ILE A 89 -12.63 -6.90 10.70
C ILE A 89 -13.52 -8.13 10.92
N ASP A 90 -14.84 -7.94 11.04
CA ASP A 90 -15.81 -9.03 11.24
C ASP A 90 -15.90 -9.99 10.04
N GLN A 91 -15.49 -9.54 8.84
CA GLN A 91 -15.41 -10.38 7.64
C GLN A 91 -14.17 -11.27 7.60
N LEU A 92 -13.18 -11.03 8.46
CA LEU A 92 -11.98 -11.86 8.51
C LEU A 92 -12.31 -13.25 9.10
N PRO A 93 -11.68 -14.34 8.62
CA PRO A 93 -12.00 -15.71 9.02
C PRO A 93 -11.36 -16.09 10.37
N PHE A 94 -11.52 -15.26 11.40
CA PHE A 94 -11.04 -15.50 12.75
C PHE A 94 -12.20 -15.90 13.67
N ASN A 95 -11.99 -16.91 14.52
CA ASN A 95 -13.02 -17.40 15.46
C ASN A 95 -13.32 -16.38 16.58
N ASP A 96 -12.38 -15.50 16.87
CA ASP A 96 -12.44 -14.45 17.88
C ASP A 96 -11.70 -13.22 17.32
N PRO A 97 -12.35 -12.43 16.45
CA PRO A 97 -11.73 -11.26 15.84
C PRO A 97 -11.53 -10.16 16.89
N MET A 98 -10.37 -9.52 16.84
CA MET A 98 -10.08 -8.31 17.61
C MET A 98 -11.11 -7.21 17.27
N ASN A 99 -11.51 -6.37 18.22
CA ASN A 99 -12.38 -5.24 17.91
C ASN A 99 -11.58 -4.06 17.32
N VAL A 100 -12.28 -3.12 16.70
CA VAL A 100 -11.67 -1.97 16.01
C VAL A 100 -10.83 -1.11 16.95
N GLU A 101 -11.27 -0.90 18.19
CA GLU A 101 -10.53 -0.12 19.19
C GLU A 101 -9.19 -0.78 19.55
N GLU A 102 -9.23 -2.08 19.85
CA GLU A 102 -8.04 -2.86 20.15
C GLU A 102 -7.08 -2.92 18.96
N PHE A 103 -7.63 -3.01 17.74
CA PHE A 103 -6.86 -2.95 16.53
C PHE A 103 -6.27 -1.56 16.27
N LEU A 104 -7.00 -0.48 16.60
CA LEU A 104 -6.56 0.92 16.47
C LEU A 104 -5.44 1.27 17.45
N HIS A 105 -5.43 0.66 18.63
CA HIS A 105 -4.48 0.94 19.69
C HIS A 105 -3.43 -0.16 19.91
N ILE A 106 -3.30 -1.09 18.96
CA ILE A 106 -2.36 -2.21 19.10
C ILE A 106 -0.92 -1.76 19.40
N ASP A 107 -0.50 -0.64 18.80
CA ASP A 107 0.83 -0.07 18.98
C ASP A 107 1.06 0.49 20.39
N ASP A 108 -0.01 0.91 21.08
CA ASP A 108 0.07 1.43 22.47
C ASP A 108 0.37 0.31 23.46
N PHE A 109 0.01 -0.93 23.13
CA PHE A 109 0.31 -2.12 23.91
C PHE A 109 1.68 -2.74 23.57
N LEU A 110 2.30 -2.32 22.46
CA LEU A 110 3.64 -2.77 22.09
C LEU A 110 4.67 -1.99 22.92
N LYS A 111 5.32 -2.71 23.84
CA LYS A 111 6.36 -2.21 24.76
C LYS A 111 7.62 -1.64 24.08
N GLY A 112 7.65 -1.56 22.75
CA GLY A 112 8.77 -1.07 21.94
C GLY A 112 8.79 0.45 21.73
N ASN A 113 7.84 1.20 22.30
CA ASN A 113 7.82 2.65 22.23
C ASN A 113 8.65 3.34 23.33
N GLU A 114 9.27 2.59 24.26
CA GLU A 114 10.37 3.11 25.07
C GLU A 114 11.51 3.45 24.12
N GLY A 115 11.67 4.74 23.81
CA GLY A 115 12.76 5.22 22.99
C GLY A 115 14.08 4.67 23.50
N LEU A 116 14.94 4.22 22.57
CA LEU A 116 16.25 3.66 22.91
C LEU A 116 16.97 4.60 23.88
N THR A 117 17.43 4.04 24.99
CA THR A 117 18.28 4.77 25.92
C THR A 117 19.61 5.12 25.24
N ASP A 118 20.27 6.18 25.69
CA ASP A 118 21.57 6.59 25.16
C ASP A 118 22.58 5.43 25.17
N ASP A 119 22.54 4.58 26.20
CA ASP A 119 23.40 3.40 26.32
C ASP A 119 23.11 2.32 25.26
N GLU A 120 21.83 2.11 24.92
CA GLU A 120 21.41 1.19 23.85
C GLU A 120 21.81 1.71 22.47
N ILE A 121 21.63 3.01 22.22
CA ILE A 121 22.08 3.68 20.99
C ILE A 121 23.59 3.52 20.83
N ILE A 122 24.37 3.80 21.89
CA ILE A 122 25.83 3.67 21.89
C ILE A 122 26.24 2.21 21.66
N SER A 123 25.49 1.24 22.18
CA SER A 123 25.73 -0.18 21.98
C SER A 123 25.50 -0.61 20.53
N MET A 124 24.39 -0.20 19.91
CA MET A 124 24.10 -0.50 18.49
C MET A 124 25.18 0.07 17.56
N VAL A 125 25.60 1.32 17.78
CA VAL A 125 26.64 1.97 16.96
C VAL A 125 28.00 1.25 17.08
N LYS A 126 28.31 0.67 18.25
CA LYS A 126 29.54 -0.10 18.46
C LYS A 126 29.46 -1.51 17.87
N SER A 127 28.25 -2.05 17.70
CA SER A 127 28.01 -3.45 17.29
C SER A 127 27.84 -3.61 15.78
N ASN A 128 27.45 -2.54 15.06
CA ASN A 128 27.14 -2.61 13.63
C ASN A 128 28.37 -2.39 12.74
N ASN A 129 29.14 -3.45 12.50
CA ASN A 129 30.06 -3.56 11.36
C ASN A 129 29.61 -4.57 10.30
N GLU A 130 28.44 -5.19 10.47
CA GLU A 130 27.89 -6.11 9.48
C GLU A 130 26.60 -5.54 8.87
N PRO A 131 26.42 -5.62 7.54
CA PRO A 131 25.16 -5.25 6.92
C PRO A 131 24.10 -6.27 7.35
N GLU A 132 23.05 -5.77 8.03
CA GLU A 132 21.81 -6.54 8.23
C GLU A 132 21.19 -6.77 6.85
N ILE A 133 21.38 -7.98 6.33
CA ILE A 133 20.68 -8.46 5.15
C ILE A 133 19.43 -9.14 5.67
N ASP A 134 18.26 -8.57 5.40
CA ASP A 134 16.98 -9.24 5.64
C ASP A 134 16.90 -10.48 4.74
N LEU A 135 17.04 -11.66 5.36
CA LEU A 135 17.10 -12.95 4.68
C LEU A 135 15.70 -13.52 4.37
N ASN A 136 14.62 -12.81 4.70
CA ASN A 136 13.25 -13.32 4.56
C ASN A 136 12.53 -12.86 3.28
N GLU A 137 13.11 -11.94 2.52
CA GLU A 137 12.60 -11.63 1.18
C GLU A 137 13.13 -12.64 0.16
N GLY A 138 12.29 -13.64 -0.16
CA GLY A 138 12.47 -14.41 -1.38
C GLY A 138 12.56 -13.47 -2.58
N PRO A 139 13.34 -13.81 -3.63
CA PRO A 139 13.49 -12.93 -4.78
C PRO A 139 12.11 -12.62 -5.35
N MET A 140 11.72 -11.34 -5.31
CA MET A 140 10.54 -10.86 -6.01
C MET A 140 10.69 -11.29 -7.47
N GLU A 141 9.71 -12.03 -8.01
CA GLU A 141 9.66 -12.32 -9.43
C GLU A 141 9.39 -11.01 -10.16
N ILE A 142 10.47 -10.25 -10.43
CA ILE A 142 10.42 -9.08 -11.29
C ILE A 142 10.14 -9.62 -12.68
N ILE A 143 8.86 -9.60 -13.06
CA ILE A 143 8.40 -9.98 -14.39
C ILE A 143 9.19 -9.15 -15.40
N SER A 144 9.82 -9.82 -16.37
CA SER A 144 10.58 -9.11 -17.39
C SER A 144 9.66 -8.23 -18.22
N LYS A 145 10.20 -7.16 -18.82
CA LYS A 145 9.42 -6.28 -19.72
C LYS A 145 8.75 -7.04 -20.87
N GLY A 146 9.35 -8.15 -21.32
CA GLY A 146 8.79 -9.01 -22.36
C GLY A 146 7.59 -9.84 -21.85
N GLU A 147 7.70 -10.42 -20.66
CA GLU A 147 6.59 -11.15 -20.03
C GLU A 147 5.43 -10.22 -19.68
N ALA A 148 5.71 -9.05 -19.12
CA ALA A 148 4.69 -8.03 -18.84
C ALA A 148 3.93 -7.61 -20.11
N LEU A 149 4.64 -7.45 -21.25
CA LEU A 149 4.01 -7.18 -22.53
C LEU A 149 3.12 -8.35 -22.99
N GLY A 150 3.59 -9.60 -22.82
CA GLY A 150 2.81 -10.79 -23.12
C GLY A 150 1.54 -10.92 -22.28
N HIS A 151 1.60 -10.61 -20.99
CA HIS A 151 0.42 -10.57 -20.11
C HIS A 151 -0.58 -9.51 -20.55
N LEU A 152 -0.11 -8.31 -20.94
CA LEU A 152 -0.98 -7.25 -21.46
C LEU A 152 -1.62 -7.62 -22.80
N ASP A 153 -0.88 -8.28 -23.70
CA ASP A 153 -1.44 -8.82 -24.96
C ASP A 153 -2.55 -9.83 -24.66
N ASN A 154 -2.34 -10.75 -23.72
CA ASN A 154 -3.35 -11.73 -23.32
C ASN A 154 -4.61 -11.08 -22.74
N LEU A 155 -4.46 -10.05 -21.90
CA LEU A 155 -5.60 -9.31 -21.33
C LEU A 155 -6.38 -8.54 -22.40
N VAL A 156 -5.71 -7.91 -23.36
CA VAL A 156 -6.37 -7.23 -24.48
C VAL A 156 -7.19 -8.22 -25.29
N VAL A 157 -6.61 -9.38 -25.64
CA VAL A 157 -7.32 -10.44 -26.36
C VAL A 157 -8.49 -10.98 -25.55
N PHE A 158 -8.32 -11.22 -24.25
CA PHE A 158 -9.41 -11.69 -23.39
C PHE A 158 -10.59 -10.72 -23.39
N PHE A 159 -10.36 -9.41 -23.22
CA PHE A 159 -11.45 -8.44 -23.20
C PHE A 159 -12.02 -8.07 -24.57
N GLU A 160 -11.26 -8.23 -25.65
CA GLU A 160 -11.76 -8.04 -27.02
C GLU A 160 -12.66 -9.19 -27.50
N TYR A 161 -12.45 -10.41 -26.98
CA TYR A 161 -13.13 -11.62 -27.48
C TYR A 161 -13.99 -12.37 -26.43
N SER A 162 -13.84 -12.12 -25.13
CA SER A 162 -14.68 -12.76 -24.11
C SER A 162 -16.09 -12.15 -24.13
N SER A 163 -17.11 -13.01 -24.13
CA SER A 163 -18.52 -12.61 -24.11
C SER A 163 -19.10 -12.52 -22.69
N ASP A 164 -18.39 -13.09 -21.71
CA ASP A 164 -18.87 -13.28 -20.33
C ASP A 164 -18.51 -12.11 -19.39
N VAL A 165 -17.57 -11.24 -19.78
CA VAL A 165 -17.15 -10.08 -18.97
C VAL A 165 -17.26 -8.82 -19.82
N SER A 166 -18.29 -8.00 -19.57
CA SER A 166 -18.43 -6.72 -20.28
C SER A 166 -17.48 -5.69 -19.66
N VAL A 167 -16.42 -5.33 -20.39
CA VAL A 167 -15.51 -4.24 -20.01
C VAL A 167 -15.90 -2.95 -20.70
N ASN A 168 -15.83 -1.85 -19.96
CA ASN A 168 -16.14 -0.53 -20.50
C ASN A 168 -15.11 -0.18 -21.60
N PRO A 169 -15.52 0.37 -22.76
CA PRO A 169 -14.60 0.87 -23.77
C PRO A 169 -13.50 1.81 -23.24
N SER A 170 -13.76 2.58 -22.16
CA SER A 170 -12.76 3.43 -21.52
C SER A 170 -11.65 2.62 -20.83
N GLU A 171 -11.98 1.54 -20.14
CA GLU A 171 -11.04 0.65 -19.45
C GLU A 171 -10.14 -0.08 -20.46
N LEU A 172 -10.72 -0.55 -21.56
CA LEU A 172 -9.96 -1.16 -22.67
C LEU A 172 -8.98 -0.16 -23.29
N SER A 173 -9.37 1.11 -23.40
CA SER A 173 -8.46 2.17 -23.86
C SER A 173 -7.30 2.44 -22.90
N ILE A 174 -7.53 2.31 -21.58
CA ILE A 174 -6.48 2.45 -20.57
C ILE A 174 -5.50 1.28 -20.66
N LEU A 175 -6.02 0.06 -20.81
CA LEU A 175 -5.21 -1.14 -20.99
C LEU A 175 -4.31 -1.04 -22.23
N GLN A 176 -4.86 -0.58 -23.36
CA GLN A 176 -4.09 -0.33 -24.59
C GLN A 176 -3.01 0.75 -24.41
N LYS A 177 -3.28 1.81 -23.63
CA LYS A 177 -2.27 2.83 -23.29
C LYS A 177 -1.14 2.25 -22.46
N LEU A 178 -1.44 1.44 -21.44
CA LEU A 178 -0.44 0.77 -20.61
C LEU A 178 0.45 -0.15 -21.45
N ARG A 179 -0.17 -0.96 -22.31
CA ARG A 179 0.53 -1.80 -23.30
C ARG A 179 1.49 -0.99 -24.17
N HIS A 180 1.05 0.16 -24.68
CA HIS A 180 1.91 1.03 -25.50
C HIS A 180 3.11 1.57 -24.72
N GLN A 181 2.93 1.95 -23.45
CA GLN A 181 4.01 2.44 -22.61
C GLN A 181 5.05 1.34 -22.32
N VAL A 182 4.59 0.13 -21.97
CA VAL A 182 5.48 -1.02 -21.73
C VAL A 182 6.24 -1.41 -22.99
N LEU A 183 5.56 -1.46 -24.15
CA LEU A 183 6.20 -1.72 -25.45
C LEU A 183 7.28 -0.68 -25.77
N LYS A 184 6.99 0.61 -25.56
CA LYS A 184 7.97 1.69 -25.77
C LYS A 184 9.19 1.52 -24.86
N SER A 185 8.98 1.16 -23.60
CA SER A 185 10.05 0.88 -22.64
C SER A 185 10.88 -0.34 -23.05
N TYR A 186 10.24 -1.41 -23.50
CA TYR A 186 10.90 -2.64 -23.98
C TYR A 186 11.79 -2.34 -25.19
N ILE A 187 11.26 -1.68 -26.22
CA ILE A 187 12.01 -1.30 -27.42
C ILE A 187 13.21 -0.42 -27.08
N ASN A 188 13.05 0.53 -26.16
CA ASN A 188 14.15 1.41 -25.76
C ASN A 188 15.25 0.67 -24.99
N SER A 189 14.92 -0.33 -24.17
CA SER A 189 15.93 -1.18 -23.53
C SER A 189 16.62 -2.15 -24.49
N SER A 190 15.99 -2.47 -25.63
CA SER A 190 16.56 -3.37 -26.64
C SER A 190 17.43 -2.66 -27.69
N LYS A 191 17.64 -1.34 -27.60
CA LYS A 191 18.53 -0.60 -28.50
C LYS A 191 19.99 -0.81 -28.08
N GLN A 192 20.69 -1.57 -28.92
CA GLN A 192 22.12 -1.92 -28.99
C GLN A 192 23.11 -1.05 -28.19
N ILE A 193 23.87 -1.70 -27.30
CA ILE A 193 25.15 -1.20 -26.76
C ILE A 193 26.17 -1.04 -27.89
N THR A 194 26.82 0.11 -27.98
CA THR A 194 27.89 0.39 -28.95
C THR A 194 29.10 -0.50 -28.71
N LEU A 195 29.79 -0.86 -29.79
CA LEU A 195 30.98 -1.74 -29.82
C LEU A 195 32.07 -1.31 -28.82
N ASP A 196 32.15 -0.01 -28.52
CA ASP A 196 33.10 0.57 -27.56
C ASP A 196 32.93 0.00 -26.14
N ASN A 197 31.72 -0.35 -25.73
CA ASN A 197 31.45 -0.94 -24.42
C ASN A 197 31.94 -2.40 -24.30
N PHE A 198 32.15 -3.09 -25.41
CA PHE A 198 32.61 -4.48 -25.43
C PHE A 198 34.14 -4.59 -25.39
N ILE A 199 34.86 -3.53 -25.74
CA ILE A 199 36.33 -3.51 -25.77
C ILE A 199 36.93 -3.15 -24.40
N GLN A 200 36.16 -2.52 -23.50
CA GLN A 200 36.63 -2.18 -22.14
C GLN A 200 36.62 -3.35 -21.14
N THR A 201 36.05 -4.50 -21.51
CA THR A 201 35.97 -5.71 -20.67
C THR A 201 36.95 -6.82 -21.08
N LEU A 202 37.89 -6.53 -21.99
CA LEU A 202 39.05 -7.37 -22.34
C LEU A 202 40.35 -6.68 -21.91
#